data_AF-A0A9D5DAL5-F1
#
_entry.id   AF-A0A9D5DAL5-F1
#
_cell.length_a   1.000
_cell.length_b   1.000
_cell.length_c   1.000
_cell.angle_alpha   90.00
_cell.angle_beta   90.00
_cell.angle_gamma   90.00
#
_symmetry.space_group_name_H-M   'P 1'
#
loop_
_entity.id
_entity.type
_entity.pdbx_description
1 polymer ?
#
loop_
_entity_poly.entity_id
_entity_poly.type
_entity_poly.pdbx_seq_one_letter_code
_entity_poly.pdbx_strand_id
1 'polypeptide(L)'
;MVNSRTPVTSTDMASSAPAIVAKGGFSGLFPDSSSDAFKFALMDVSKGRKNSVNGVQTRGWFPVDYNVGDLANNVSLTQGIYSRTDKFDANFYPILGVEDVAQFKPSGYWLNVQHDLFYTQHNLSMRSFVLSVSKRIIVDYISSPEVGFLSSIVKRFTGSKTKLVFRFLGEDIREPSTNQTYSSLLKNLTFIKTFASGILIPKNYIWPLTPDLYLQPHTSVVTDAHKVGLEVFASDFANDAVIAYNYSYDPLAEYLKFVDNGNFSVDGVLTDFPITPAEAIGCYSHISKNSSGLGKPVIISHNGASGIYPGCTDLAYKQAVSDGADFIDCPVQMTQDGILVCMSSINLMEDTTVTKSLFNTRLSTIPEIQSTPGIFTFNLTWEEIQSLKPMISNPQVKFILERNPRYKNAGSFMTLSSFLAFAKDKQLSGVLISIENAAFLAERLAFSVTDAVISALSDSGYNNQTTQEVIIQSSYSSVLVKVKQQTKYKLQYMVDESIHPYVEVTTFVEGAGVDGVITDFPGTASLYRRNGCANLGNNTPIYMEPVQVGLIGLINPKVEPPALAPLPVLDLADVVEPPLPPVAVKPPTPGGSTTPPPSSTPSGGNQCTVPLILISVAVILGSLIFI
;
A
#
# COMPACT_ATOMS: atom_id res chain seq x y z
N MET A 1 14.34 -47.17 -6.82
CA MET A 1 14.74 -48.44 -7.44
C MET A 1 13.49 -49.22 -7.82
N VAL A 2 13.61 -50.01 -8.88
CA VAL A 2 12.62 -50.91 -9.52
C VAL A 2 11.66 -50.26 -10.51
N ASN A 3 11.90 -50.68 -11.74
CA ASN A 3 11.26 -50.43 -13.01
C ASN A 3 10.49 -51.72 -13.34
N SER A 4 9.22 -51.66 -13.75
CA SER A 4 8.62 -52.71 -14.57
C SER A 4 7.36 -52.21 -15.28
N ARG A 5 7.52 -51.97 -16.58
CA ARG A 5 6.42 -51.91 -17.54
C ARG A 5 5.89 -53.32 -17.78
N THR A 6 4.58 -53.49 -17.71
CA THR A 6 3.83 -54.52 -18.45
C THR A 6 2.78 -53.82 -19.31
N PRO A 7 2.62 -54.17 -20.60
CA PRO A 7 1.62 -53.55 -21.46
C PRO A 7 0.28 -54.26 -21.27
N VAL A 8 -0.74 -53.51 -20.83
CA VAL A 8 -2.12 -54.01 -20.83
C VAL A 8 -2.76 -53.64 -22.17
N THR A 9 -3.22 -54.68 -22.85
CA THR A 9 -3.96 -54.70 -24.10
C THR A 9 -5.23 -53.86 -24.03
N SER A 10 -5.49 -53.09 -25.10
CA SER A 10 -6.68 -52.27 -25.27
C SER A 10 -7.94 -53.12 -25.47
N THR A 11 -8.85 -53.09 -24.51
CA THR A 11 -10.28 -53.33 -24.77
C THR A 11 -11.10 -52.50 -23.80
N ASP A 12 -11.94 -51.64 -24.36
CA ASP A 12 -13.08 -50.95 -23.76
C ASP A 12 -12.85 -50.17 -22.46
N MET A 13 -12.37 -48.93 -22.60
CA MET A 13 -12.72 -47.88 -21.65
C MET A 13 -13.77 -46.96 -22.27
N ALA A 14 -15.02 -47.18 -21.90
CA ALA A 14 -15.97 -46.08 -21.80
C ALA A 14 -15.29 -45.00 -20.96
N SER A 15 -14.95 -43.86 -21.56
CA SER A 15 -14.18 -42.82 -20.89
C SER A 15 -15.03 -42.19 -19.78
N SER A 16 -15.02 -42.79 -18.59
CA SER A 16 -15.46 -42.11 -17.39
C SER A 16 -14.57 -40.88 -17.23
N ALA A 17 -15.20 -39.71 -17.06
CA ALA A 17 -14.47 -38.49 -16.78
C ALA A 17 -13.56 -38.74 -15.56
N PRO A 18 -12.31 -38.23 -15.57
CA PRO A 18 -11.40 -38.40 -14.45
C PRO A 18 -12.03 -37.87 -13.16
N ALA A 19 -11.89 -38.63 -12.07
CA ALA A 19 -12.38 -38.21 -10.76
C ALA A 19 -11.61 -36.97 -10.29
N ILE A 20 -12.35 -35.97 -9.81
CA ILE A 20 -11.77 -34.77 -9.17
C ILE A 20 -11.74 -35.04 -7.66
N VAL A 21 -10.55 -35.01 -7.06
CA VAL A 21 -10.36 -35.17 -5.62
C VAL A 21 -9.97 -33.82 -5.04
N ALA A 22 -10.86 -33.23 -4.23
CA ALA A 22 -10.58 -32.00 -3.50
C ALA A 22 -9.69 -32.32 -2.29
N LYS A 23 -8.37 -32.11 -2.42
CA LYS A 23 -7.39 -32.36 -1.36
C LYS A 23 -7.61 -31.36 -0.22
N GLY A 24 -8.16 -31.84 0.90
CA GLY A 24 -8.50 -31.02 2.07
C GLY A 24 -9.63 -30.01 1.80
N GLY A 25 -10.55 -30.33 0.88
CA GLY A 25 -11.60 -29.40 0.43
C GLY A 25 -11.09 -28.41 -0.64
N PHE A 26 -11.69 -27.22 -0.71
CA PHE A 26 -11.26 -26.13 -1.59
C PHE A 26 -10.11 -25.36 -0.92
N SER A 27 -9.01 -26.08 -0.67
CA SER A 27 -7.83 -25.59 0.07
C SER A 27 -7.06 -24.48 -0.65
N GLY A 28 -7.40 -24.20 -1.92
CA GLY A 28 -6.90 -23.03 -2.65
C GLY A 28 -7.55 -21.71 -2.24
N LEU A 29 -8.66 -21.74 -1.50
CA LEU A 29 -9.40 -20.56 -1.05
C LEU A 29 -9.54 -20.51 0.47
N PHE A 30 -9.73 -21.65 1.13
CA PHE A 30 -9.88 -21.77 2.57
C PHE A 30 -8.72 -22.56 3.18
N PRO A 31 -8.42 -22.41 4.49
CA PRO A 31 -7.43 -23.25 5.15
C PRO A 31 -7.71 -24.74 4.90
N ASP A 32 -6.65 -25.49 4.61
CA ASP A 32 -6.75 -26.90 4.28
C ASP A 32 -7.52 -27.68 5.36
N SER A 33 -8.44 -28.53 4.91
CA SER A 33 -9.29 -29.37 5.76
C SER A 33 -10.19 -28.61 6.75
N SER A 34 -10.41 -27.31 6.53
CA SER A 34 -11.38 -26.52 7.31
C SER A 34 -12.83 -26.86 6.93
N SER A 35 -13.76 -26.50 7.81
CA SER A 35 -15.20 -26.67 7.56
C SER A 35 -15.63 -26.00 6.27
N ASP A 36 -15.09 -24.81 6.00
CA ASP A 36 -15.46 -24.01 4.83
C ASP A 36 -14.76 -24.50 3.57
N ALA A 37 -13.51 -24.99 3.66
CA ALA A 37 -12.87 -25.71 2.56
C ALA A 37 -13.70 -26.91 2.12
N PHE A 38 -14.18 -27.74 3.06
CA PHE A 38 -15.01 -28.89 2.70
C PHE A 38 -16.39 -28.47 2.19
N LYS A 39 -17.08 -27.51 2.83
CA LYS A 39 -18.37 -27.00 2.33
C LYS A 39 -18.26 -26.43 0.93
N PHE A 40 -17.18 -25.73 0.63
CA PHE A 40 -16.97 -25.13 -0.68
C PHE A 40 -16.53 -26.15 -1.74
N ALA A 41 -15.77 -27.17 -1.37
CA ALA A 41 -15.55 -28.33 -2.24
C ALA A 41 -16.83 -29.12 -2.50
N LEU A 42 -17.76 -29.09 -1.54
CA LEU A 42 -19.10 -29.66 -1.65
C LEU A 42 -20.12 -28.68 -2.25
N MET A 43 -19.74 -27.43 -2.55
CA MET A 43 -20.62 -26.53 -3.28
C MET A 43 -20.89 -27.19 -4.62
N ASP A 44 -22.12 -27.65 -4.76
CA ASP A 44 -22.47 -28.60 -5.78
C ASP A 44 -22.75 -27.86 -7.09
N VAL A 45 -21.69 -27.34 -7.71
CA VAL A 45 -21.75 -26.83 -9.08
C VAL A 45 -22.17 -27.95 -10.04
N SER A 46 -22.04 -29.22 -9.62
CA SER A 46 -22.50 -30.40 -10.36
C SER A 46 -24.03 -30.48 -10.48
N LYS A 47 -24.79 -29.91 -9.52
CA LYS A 47 -26.24 -29.70 -9.61
C LYS A 47 -26.65 -28.55 -10.52
N GLY A 48 -25.75 -27.63 -10.81
CA GLY A 48 -25.96 -26.57 -11.79
C GLY A 48 -26.25 -27.14 -13.18
N ARG A 49 -27.00 -26.41 -14.01
CA ARG A 49 -27.28 -26.80 -15.39
C ARG A 49 -26.03 -26.62 -16.26
N LYS A 50 -25.94 -27.41 -17.33
CA LYS A 50 -24.91 -27.24 -18.36
C LYS A 50 -25.46 -26.29 -19.42
N ASN A 51 -24.77 -25.19 -19.65
CA ASN A 51 -25.09 -24.25 -20.71
C ASN A 51 -23.84 -23.92 -21.53
N SER A 52 -24.03 -23.49 -22.79
CA SER A 52 -22.94 -23.05 -23.66
C SER A 52 -22.77 -21.54 -23.52
N VAL A 53 -21.73 -21.07 -22.84
CA VAL A 53 -21.42 -19.65 -22.72
C VAL A 53 -20.29 -19.32 -23.69
N ASN A 54 -20.58 -18.51 -24.71
CA ASN A 54 -19.60 -18.14 -25.76
C ASN A 54 -18.92 -19.36 -26.42
N GLY A 55 -19.64 -20.47 -26.60
CA GLY A 55 -19.12 -21.70 -27.20
C GLY A 55 -18.38 -22.63 -26.24
N VAL A 56 -18.23 -22.25 -24.96
CA VAL A 56 -17.65 -23.10 -23.92
C VAL A 56 -18.78 -23.73 -23.09
N GLN A 57 -18.72 -25.05 -22.91
CA GLN A 57 -19.65 -25.75 -22.03
C GLN A 57 -19.32 -25.42 -20.57
N THR A 58 -20.21 -24.67 -19.94
CA THR A 58 -20.08 -24.21 -18.56
C THR A 58 -21.19 -24.82 -17.73
N ARG A 59 -20.83 -25.44 -16.61
CA ARG A 59 -21.79 -25.91 -15.64
C ARG A 59 -21.89 -24.90 -14.50
N GLY A 60 -23.11 -24.50 -14.15
CA GLY A 60 -23.34 -23.51 -13.10
C GLY A 60 -24.80 -23.20 -12.89
N TRP A 61 -25.07 -22.22 -12.05
CA TRP A 61 -26.41 -21.67 -11.80
C TRP A 61 -26.52 -20.36 -12.59
N PHE A 62 -27.39 -20.34 -13.60
CA PHE A 62 -27.51 -19.20 -14.50
C PHE A 62 -28.79 -18.42 -14.22
N PRO A 63 -28.78 -17.08 -14.25
CA PRO A 63 -30.00 -16.29 -14.02
C PRO A 63 -31.17 -16.67 -14.94
N VAL A 64 -30.89 -17.15 -16.15
CA VAL A 64 -31.89 -17.60 -17.13
C VAL A 64 -32.70 -18.83 -16.67
N ASP A 65 -32.20 -19.58 -15.67
CA ASP A 65 -32.85 -20.78 -15.15
C ASP A 65 -33.89 -20.48 -14.05
N TYR A 66 -34.03 -19.21 -13.65
CA TYR A 66 -34.84 -18.79 -12.51
C TYR A 66 -35.80 -17.65 -12.88
N ASN A 67 -36.91 -17.56 -12.15
CA ASN A 67 -37.76 -16.37 -12.20
C ASN A 67 -37.32 -15.35 -11.13
N VAL A 68 -37.75 -14.09 -11.28
CA VAL A 68 -37.37 -13.02 -10.35
C VAL A 68 -37.87 -13.26 -8.92
N GLY A 69 -38.97 -13.99 -8.74
CA GLY A 69 -39.49 -14.34 -7.42
C GLY A 69 -38.60 -15.35 -6.69
N ASP A 70 -38.05 -16.33 -7.40
CA ASP A 70 -37.07 -17.27 -6.82
C ASP A 70 -35.81 -16.53 -6.38
N LEU A 71 -35.32 -15.61 -7.23
CA LEU A 71 -34.12 -14.81 -6.95
C LEU A 71 -34.34 -13.81 -5.81
N ALA A 72 -35.48 -13.13 -5.77
CA ALA A 72 -35.76 -12.09 -4.77
C ALA A 72 -36.05 -12.67 -3.37
N ASN A 73 -36.65 -13.86 -3.27
CA ASN A 73 -37.10 -14.41 -2.00
C ASN A 73 -36.13 -15.44 -1.38
N ASN A 74 -35.34 -16.13 -2.20
CA ASN A 74 -34.54 -17.28 -1.74
C ASN A 74 -33.03 -17.11 -1.94
N VAL A 75 -32.59 -15.99 -2.54
CA VAL A 75 -31.18 -15.71 -2.78
C VAL A 75 -30.82 -14.40 -2.09
N SER A 76 -29.65 -14.39 -1.46
CA SER A 76 -29.07 -13.18 -0.88
C SER A 76 -27.71 -12.94 -1.51
N LEU A 77 -27.37 -11.65 -1.67
CA LEU A 77 -26.06 -11.26 -2.16
C LEU A 77 -24.99 -11.53 -1.08
N THR A 78 -23.81 -11.92 -1.56
CA THR A 78 -22.57 -12.01 -0.80
C THR A 78 -21.47 -11.27 -1.56
N GLN A 79 -20.35 -10.99 -0.90
CA GLN A 79 -19.18 -10.41 -1.54
C GLN A 79 -18.71 -11.23 -2.76
N GLY A 80 -18.50 -10.55 -3.89
CA GLY A 80 -17.94 -11.17 -5.10
C GLY A 80 -16.42 -11.35 -5.05
N ILE A 81 -15.76 -10.68 -4.10
CA ILE A 81 -14.30 -10.70 -3.90
C ILE A 81 -14.04 -11.09 -2.44
N TYR A 82 -13.55 -12.31 -2.22
CA TYR A 82 -13.41 -12.91 -0.89
C TYR A 82 -12.35 -12.25 0.00
N SER A 83 -11.47 -11.41 -0.55
CA SER A 83 -10.58 -10.57 0.27
C SER A 83 -11.31 -9.38 0.92
N ARG A 84 -12.52 -9.04 0.45
CA ARG A 84 -13.36 -7.99 1.05
C ARG A 84 -14.18 -8.58 2.20
N THR A 85 -14.55 -7.72 3.15
CA THR A 85 -15.24 -8.15 4.36
C THR A 85 -16.59 -8.80 4.06
N ASP A 86 -16.83 -9.95 4.68
CA ASP A 86 -18.08 -10.73 4.68
C ASP A 86 -19.13 -10.17 5.66
N LYS A 87 -18.78 -9.15 6.47
CA LYS A 87 -19.67 -8.56 7.48
C LYS A 87 -20.98 -8.00 6.90
N PHE A 88 -21.01 -7.76 5.59
CA PHE A 88 -22.20 -7.28 4.88
C PHE A 88 -22.97 -8.38 4.15
N ASP A 89 -22.49 -9.63 4.15
CA ASP A 89 -23.13 -10.75 3.48
C ASP A 89 -24.47 -11.13 4.11
N ALA A 90 -25.39 -11.62 3.27
CA ALA A 90 -26.66 -12.21 3.70
C ALA A 90 -27.53 -11.29 4.59
N ASN A 91 -27.34 -9.97 4.52
CA ASN A 91 -28.16 -8.96 5.20
C ASN A 91 -29.47 -8.63 4.45
N PHE A 92 -30.10 -9.63 3.81
CA PHE A 92 -31.35 -9.48 3.04
C PHE A 92 -31.32 -8.43 1.91
N TYR A 93 -30.14 -8.08 1.38
CA TYR A 93 -30.05 -7.20 0.21
C TYR A 93 -30.65 -7.89 -1.03
N PRO A 94 -31.78 -7.39 -1.57
CA PRO A 94 -32.45 -8.04 -2.70
C PRO A 94 -31.67 -7.80 -4.00
N ILE A 95 -31.79 -8.73 -4.94
CA ILE A 95 -31.36 -8.51 -6.32
C ILE A 95 -32.32 -7.52 -6.97
N LEU A 96 -31.79 -6.37 -7.41
CA LEU A 96 -32.59 -5.30 -8.00
C LEU A 96 -32.71 -5.43 -9.52
N GLY A 97 -33.90 -5.18 -10.06
CA GLY A 97 -34.11 -4.98 -11.49
C GLY A 97 -33.62 -3.60 -11.95
N VAL A 98 -33.52 -3.40 -13.27
CA VAL A 98 -33.05 -2.13 -13.84
C VAL A 98 -33.99 -0.97 -13.47
N GLU A 99 -35.29 -1.22 -13.45
CA GLU A 99 -36.31 -0.25 -13.05
C GLU A 99 -36.28 0.07 -11.54
N ASP A 100 -35.85 -0.87 -10.70
CA ASP A 100 -35.70 -0.63 -9.26
C ASP A 100 -34.49 0.28 -9.00
N VAL A 101 -33.39 0.06 -9.72
CA VAL A 101 -32.21 0.94 -9.65
C VAL A 101 -32.54 2.37 -10.11
N ALA A 102 -33.49 2.54 -11.04
CA ALA A 102 -33.91 3.86 -11.48
C ALA A 102 -34.52 4.71 -10.36
N GLN A 103 -35.03 4.10 -9.28
CA GLN A 103 -35.64 4.82 -8.16
C GLN A 103 -34.63 5.67 -7.38
N PHE A 104 -33.33 5.35 -7.44
CA PHE A 104 -32.27 6.10 -6.75
C PHE A 104 -31.91 7.43 -7.41
N LYS A 105 -32.36 7.67 -8.65
CA LYS A 105 -32.18 8.93 -9.41
C LYS A 105 -30.75 9.52 -9.36
N PRO A 106 -29.70 8.77 -9.74
CA PRO A 106 -28.36 9.32 -9.93
C PRO A 106 -28.32 10.37 -11.05
N SER A 107 -27.19 11.04 -11.19
CA SER A 107 -26.93 12.00 -12.28
C SER A 107 -26.91 11.36 -13.67
N GLY A 108 -26.65 10.05 -13.76
CA GLY A 108 -26.74 9.28 -15.00
C GLY A 108 -26.69 7.78 -14.75
N TYR A 109 -27.05 7.01 -15.78
CA TYR A 109 -27.08 5.55 -15.74
C TYR A 109 -26.15 4.93 -16.79
N TRP A 110 -25.42 3.90 -16.38
CA TRP A 110 -24.58 3.08 -17.24
C TRP A 110 -25.07 1.63 -17.25
N LEU A 111 -25.62 1.18 -18.38
CA LEU A 111 -26.11 -0.19 -18.54
C LEU A 111 -25.08 -1.06 -19.27
N ASN A 112 -24.50 -2.04 -18.58
CA ASN A 112 -23.54 -2.97 -19.18
C ASN A 112 -24.22 -4.28 -19.61
N VAL A 113 -24.40 -4.47 -20.93
CA VAL A 113 -24.99 -5.66 -21.52
C VAL A 113 -23.91 -6.70 -21.80
N GLN A 114 -23.97 -7.79 -21.05
CA GLN A 114 -23.02 -8.91 -21.15
C GLN A 114 -23.71 -10.12 -21.80
N HIS A 115 -23.02 -10.84 -22.67
CA HIS A 115 -23.44 -12.14 -23.21
C HIS A 115 -24.77 -12.11 -24.01
N ASP A 116 -24.97 -11.16 -24.93
CA ASP A 116 -26.19 -11.08 -25.76
C ASP A 116 -26.41 -12.36 -26.58
N LEU A 117 -25.34 -12.93 -27.16
CA LEU A 117 -25.41 -14.20 -27.87
C LEU A 117 -25.86 -15.37 -26.99
N PHE A 118 -25.46 -15.38 -25.71
CA PHE A 118 -25.91 -16.40 -24.76
C PHE A 118 -27.42 -16.28 -24.55
N TYR A 119 -27.94 -15.10 -24.24
CA TYR A 119 -29.38 -14.90 -24.04
C TYR A 119 -30.19 -15.21 -25.32
N THR A 120 -29.64 -14.92 -26.49
CA THR A 120 -30.25 -15.28 -27.78
C THR A 120 -30.44 -16.80 -27.93
N GLN A 121 -29.48 -17.61 -27.47
CA GLN A 121 -29.59 -19.08 -27.47
C GLN A 121 -30.73 -19.59 -26.56
N HIS A 122 -31.12 -18.77 -25.57
CA HIS A 122 -32.23 -19.05 -24.66
C HIS A 122 -33.55 -18.39 -25.10
N ASN A 123 -33.67 -17.98 -26.37
CA ASN A 123 -34.84 -17.28 -26.92
C ASN A 123 -35.18 -15.96 -26.21
N LEU A 124 -34.18 -15.34 -25.58
CA LEU A 124 -34.28 -14.01 -24.98
C LEU A 124 -33.55 -12.99 -25.85
N SER A 125 -33.96 -11.72 -25.76
CA SER A 125 -33.39 -10.65 -26.59
C SER A 125 -32.99 -9.46 -25.72
N MET A 126 -31.69 -9.32 -25.43
CA MET A 126 -31.19 -8.15 -24.70
C MET A 126 -31.45 -6.88 -25.50
N ARG A 127 -31.36 -6.95 -26.83
CA ARG A 127 -31.77 -5.86 -27.73
C ARG A 127 -33.20 -5.38 -27.44
N SER A 128 -34.17 -6.29 -27.40
CA SER A 128 -35.57 -5.92 -27.17
C SER A 128 -35.79 -5.38 -25.76
N PHE A 129 -35.13 -5.97 -24.77
CA PHE A 129 -35.16 -5.51 -23.38
C PHE A 129 -34.61 -4.08 -23.26
N VAL A 130 -33.41 -3.81 -23.76
CA VAL A 130 -32.76 -2.49 -23.70
C VAL A 130 -33.60 -1.43 -24.41
N LEU A 131 -34.15 -1.73 -25.59
CA LEU A 131 -35.04 -0.80 -26.29
C LEU A 131 -36.36 -0.55 -25.55
N SER A 132 -36.82 -1.51 -24.75
CA SER A 132 -38.02 -1.36 -23.91
C SER A 132 -37.76 -0.50 -22.67
N VAL A 133 -36.64 -0.75 -21.99
CA VAL A 133 -36.18 0.02 -20.82
C VAL A 133 -35.88 1.46 -21.21
N SER A 134 -35.20 1.68 -22.35
CA SER A 134 -34.81 3.02 -22.82
C SER A 134 -35.99 3.93 -23.19
N LYS A 135 -37.22 3.40 -23.27
CA LYS A 135 -38.44 4.19 -23.43
C LYS A 135 -38.95 4.79 -22.12
N ARG A 136 -38.52 4.23 -20.99
CA ARG A 136 -39.01 4.56 -19.65
C ARG A 136 -37.95 5.29 -18.83
N ILE A 137 -36.69 4.92 -19.04
CA ILE A 137 -35.53 5.45 -18.33
C ILE A 137 -34.55 5.97 -19.38
N ILE A 138 -34.07 7.20 -19.18
CA ILE A 138 -32.99 7.76 -19.99
C ILE A 138 -31.70 7.11 -19.49
N VAL A 139 -31.10 6.26 -20.33
CA VAL A 139 -29.80 5.64 -20.05
C VAL A 139 -28.73 6.43 -20.79
N ASP A 140 -27.74 6.94 -20.07
CA ASP A 140 -26.68 7.78 -20.64
C ASP A 140 -25.68 6.96 -21.43
N TYR A 141 -25.31 5.78 -20.89
CA TYR A 141 -24.34 4.90 -21.50
C TYR A 141 -24.85 3.47 -21.57
N ILE A 142 -24.72 2.84 -22.74
CA ILE A 142 -24.94 1.40 -22.92
C ILE A 142 -23.63 0.79 -23.39
N SER A 143 -23.03 -0.07 -22.58
CA SER A 143 -21.80 -0.78 -22.93
C SER A 143 -22.05 -2.25 -23.26
N SER A 144 -21.22 -2.80 -24.14
CA SER A 144 -21.18 -4.24 -24.36
C SER A 144 -19.81 -4.67 -24.91
N PRO A 145 -19.34 -5.87 -24.56
CA PRO A 145 -18.16 -6.45 -25.19
C PRO A 145 -18.47 -7.05 -26.57
N GLU A 146 -19.74 -7.15 -26.99
CA GLU A 146 -20.13 -7.80 -28.24
C GLU A 146 -20.41 -6.79 -29.37
N VAL A 147 -19.64 -6.90 -30.46
CA VAL A 147 -19.77 -6.04 -31.64
C VAL A 147 -21.13 -6.23 -32.29
N GLY A 148 -21.62 -7.47 -32.35
CA GLY A 148 -22.91 -7.81 -32.94
C GLY A 148 -24.07 -7.12 -32.22
N PHE A 149 -24.04 -7.11 -30.88
CA PHE A 149 -25.07 -6.46 -30.06
C PHE A 149 -25.11 -4.94 -30.32
N LEU A 150 -23.98 -4.23 -30.17
CA LEU A 150 -23.93 -2.78 -30.36
C LEU A 150 -24.34 -2.37 -31.79
N SER A 151 -23.85 -3.10 -32.80
CA SER A 151 -24.21 -2.90 -34.20
C SER A 151 -25.72 -3.08 -34.45
N SER A 152 -26.38 -3.95 -33.70
CA SER A 152 -27.82 -4.20 -33.84
C SER A 152 -28.72 -3.09 -33.28
N ILE A 153 -28.17 -2.24 -32.38
CA ILE A 153 -28.92 -1.16 -31.70
C ILE A 153 -28.49 0.25 -32.13
N VAL A 154 -27.31 0.44 -32.73
CA VAL A 154 -26.76 1.77 -33.05
C VAL A 154 -27.74 2.69 -33.79
N LYS A 155 -28.47 2.16 -34.78
CA LYS A 155 -29.44 2.95 -35.56
C LYS A 155 -30.59 3.51 -34.71
N ARG A 156 -30.91 2.88 -33.58
CA ARG A 156 -31.97 3.35 -32.66
C ARG A 156 -31.50 4.47 -31.73
N PHE A 157 -30.19 4.55 -31.48
CA PHE A 157 -29.59 5.55 -30.60
C PHE A 157 -28.83 6.64 -31.36
N THR A 158 -28.79 6.57 -32.68
CA THR A 158 -28.22 7.62 -33.53
C THR A 158 -28.98 8.94 -33.32
N GLY A 159 -28.29 9.99 -32.90
CA GLY A 159 -28.88 11.29 -32.57
C GLY A 159 -29.57 11.37 -31.20
N SER A 160 -29.57 10.28 -30.42
CA SER A 160 -30.03 10.30 -29.02
C SER A 160 -28.92 10.81 -28.09
N LYS A 161 -29.27 11.12 -26.83
CA LYS A 161 -28.29 11.44 -25.79
C LYS A 161 -27.51 10.21 -25.30
N THR A 162 -28.05 9.00 -25.52
CA THR A 162 -27.43 7.74 -25.11
C THR A 162 -26.23 7.43 -25.97
N LYS A 163 -25.08 7.20 -25.32
CA LYS A 163 -23.83 6.82 -25.96
C LYS A 163 -23.61 5.32 -25.87
N LEU A 164 -23.20 4.73 -26.99
CA LEU A 164 -22.83 3.31 -27.04
C LEU A 164 -21.33 3.15 -26.79
N VAL A 165 -20.94 2.24 -25.90
CA VAL A 165 -19.55 2.05 -25.49
C VAL A 165 -19.10 0.62 -25.74
N PHE A 166 -18.05 0.44 -26.54
CA PHE A 166 -17.49 -0.89 -26.78
C PHE A 166 -16.53 -1.27 -25.64
N ARG A 167 -16.82 -2.37 -24.94
CA ARG A 167 -16.02 -2.83 -23.80
C ARG A 167 -14.97 -3.83 -24.25
N PHE A 168 -13.71 -3.52 -23.99
CA PHE A 168 -12.60 -4.45 -24.20
C PHE A 168 -12.45 -5.37 -23.00
N LEU A 169 -12.06 -6.62 -23.27
CA LEU A 169 -11.64 -7.58 -22.26
C LEU A 169 -10.13 -7.85 -22.41
N GLY A 170 -9.62 -8.96 -21.87
CA GLY A 170 -8.22 -9.35 -22.04
C GLY A 170 -7.77 -9.41 -23.51
N GLU A 171 -6.51 -9.05 -23.77
CA GLU A 171 -5.93 -8.87 -25.12
C GLU A 171 -6.09 -10.08 -26.04
N ASP A 172 -5.97 -11.29 -25.48
CA ASP A 172 -6.04 -12.56 -26.21
C ASP A 172 -7.47 -13.15 -26.26
N ILE A 173 -8.43 -12.53 -25.58
CA ILE A 173 -9.82 -12.98 -25.59
C ILE A 173 -10.43 -12.64 -26.95
N ARG A 174 -11.15 -13.59 -27.53
CA ARG A 174 -11.86 -13.41 -28.79
C ARG A 174 -13.24 -12.82 -28.55
N GLU A 175 -13.57 -11.76 -29.29
CA GLU A 175 -14.91 -11.21 -29.32
C GLU A 175 -15.85 -12.17 -30.05
N PRO A 176 -16.98 -12.56 -29.44
CA PRO A 176 -17.83 -13.64 -29.95
C PRO A 176 -18.42 -13.43 -31.36
N SER A 177 -18.71 -12.19 -31.75
CA SER A 177 -19.42 -11.88 -33.00
C SER A 177 -18.49 -11.88 -34.23
N THR A 178 -17.27 -11.38 -34.05
CA THR A 178 -16.27 -11.20 -35.10
C THR A 178 -15.20 -12.28 -35.09
N ASN A 179 -15.11 -13.04 -33.99
CA ASN A 179 -14.07 -14.03 -33.73
C ASN A 179 -12.64 -13.45 -33.78
N GLN A 180 -12.47 -12.14 -33.69
CA GLN A 180 -11.18 -11.46 -33.59
C GLN A 180 -10.81 -11.25 -32.13
N THR A 181 -9.51 -11.18 -31.80
CA THR A 181 -9.08 -10.81 -30.45
C THR A 181 -9.38 -9.33 -30.17
N TYR A 182 -9.62 -8.96 -28.91
CA TYR A 182 -9.79 -7.56 -28.53
C TYR A 182 -8.58 -6.71 -28.89
N SER A 183 -7.36 -7.24 -28.75
CA SER A 183 -6.12 -6.59 -29.21
C SER A 183 -6.10 -6.33 -30.73
N SER A 184 -6.68 -7.21 -31.54
CA SER A 184 -6.81 -7.02 -32.98
C SER A 184 -7.85 -5.95 -33.31
N LEU A 185 -9.01 -5.98 -32.65
CA LEU A 185 -10.08 -4.98 -32.84
C LEU A 185 -9.61 -3.57 -32.49
N LEU A 186 -8.78 -3.42 -31.44
CA LEU A 186 -8.26 -2.12 -31.01
C LEU A 186 -7.45 -1.41 -32.10
N LYS A 187 -6.83 -2.16 -33.02
CA LYS A 187 -6.07 -1.60 -34.15
C LYS A 187 -6.95 -0.93 -35.20
N ASN A 188 -8.28 -1.10 -35.14
CA ASN A 188 -9.22 -0.53 -36.10
C ASN A 188 -10.29 0.32 -35.40
N LEU A 189 -9.86 1.44 -34.81
CA LEU A 189 -10.75 2.38 -34.11
C LEU A 189 -11.81 3.00 -35.02
N THR A 190 -11.51 3.17 -36.32
CA THR A 190 -12.50 3.64 -37.30
C THR A 190 -13.65 2.65 -37.48
N PHE A 191 -13.36 1.35 -37.48
CA PHE A 191 -14.41 0.32 -37.47
C PHE A 191 -15.25 0.41 -36.20
N ILE A 192 -14.63 0.54 -35.02
CA ILE A 192 -15.35 0.68 -33.75
C ILE A 192 -16.26 1.91 -33.74
N LYS A 193 -15.77 3.03 -34.29
CA LYS A 193 -16.55 4.27 -34.42
C LYS A 193 -17.83 4.12 -35.25
N THR A 194 -17.96 3.08 -36.09
CA THR A 194 -19.19 2.83 -36.85
C THR A 194 -20.37 2.39 -35.98
N PHE A 195 -20.11 1.86 -34.79
CA PHE A 195 -21.15 1.35 -33.89
C PHE A 195 -21.06 1.87 -32.44
N ALA A 196 -19.97 2.53 -32.07
CA ALA A 196 -19.75 3.06 -30.73
C ALA A 196 -19.38 4.55 -30.73
N SER A 197 -19.73 5.23 -29.64
CA SER A 197 -19.33 6.61 -29.32
C SER A 197 -18.15 6.67 -28.36
N GLY A 198 -17.83 5.56 -27.69
CA GLY A 198 -16.64 5.44 -26.85
C GLY A 198 -16.18 3.99 -26.67
N ILE A 199 -15.08 3.82 -25.95
CA ILE A 199 -14.50 2.53 -25.58
C ILE A 199 -14.29 2.46 -24.06
N LEU A 200 -14.54 1.30 -23.47
CA LEU A 200 -14.20 0.98 -22.08
C LEU A 200 -13.04 -0.02 -22.11
N ILE A 201 -11.85 0.38 -21.69
CA ILE A 201 -10.61 -0.39 -21.85
C ILE A 201 -9.92 -0.68 -20.51
N PRO A 202 -9.45 -1.92 -20.29
CA PRO A 202 -8.59 -2.23 -19.14
C PRO A 202 -7.37 -1.34 -19.07
N LYS A 203 -7.01 -0.89 -17.86
CA LYS A 203 -5.94 0.10 -17.63
C LYS A 203 -4.58 -0.27 -18.23
N ASN A 204 -4.30 -1.56 -18.33
CA ASN A 204 -3.08 -2.13 -18.94
C ASN A 204 -2.98 -1.94 -20.46
N TYR A 205 -4.07 -1.69 -21.18
CA TYR A 205 -4.00 -1.27 -22.60
C TYR A 205 -3.44 0.15 -22.75
N ILE A 206 -3.60 0.99 -21.73
CA ILE A 206 -3.13 2.38 -21.73
C ILE A 206 -1.71 2.43 -21.17
N TRP A 207 -1.51 1.84 -19.99
CA TRP A 207 -0.23 1.77 -19.29
C TRP A 207 0.17 0.31 -19.08
N PRO A 208 0.90 -0.29 -20.05
CA PRO A 208 1.31 -1.69 -19.93
C PRO A 208 2.26 -1.89 -18.75
N LEU A 209 2.21 -3.09 -18.16
CA LEU A 209 3.09 -3.48 -17.06
C LEU A 209 4.12 -4.50 -17.53
N THR A 210 5.31 -4.46 -16.95
CA THR A 210 6.25 -5.58 -16.98
C THR A 210 5.78 -6.68 -16.03
N PRO A 211 6.23 -7.94 -16.20
CA PRO A 211 5.87 -9.04 -15.28
C PRO A 211 6.26 -8.79 -13.81
N ASP A 212 7.26 -7.93 -13.56
CA ASP A 212 7.68 -7.49 -12.23
C ASP A 212 6.97 -6.22 -11.74
N LEU A 213 5.81 -5.86 -12.33
CA LEU A 213 4.90 -4.78 -11.90
C LEU A 213 5.44 -3.35 -12.03
N TYR A 214 6.18 -3.06 -13.11
CA TYR A 214 6.60 -1.69 -13.43
C TYR A 214 5.91 -1.19 -14.69
N LEU A 215 5.58 0.10 -14.70
CA LEU A 215 5.00 0.76 -15.87
C LEU A 215 5.98 0.75 -17.04
N GLN A 216 5.46 0.40 -18.21
CA GLN A 216 6.08 0.65 -19.50
C GLN A 216 5.59 2.01 -20.05
N PRO A 217 6.21 2.54 -21.13
CA PRO A 217 5.67 3.71 -21.82
C PRO A 217 4.19 3.52 -22.17
N HIS A 218 3.38 4.57 -21.96
CA HIS A 218 1.97 4.51 -22.33
C HIS A 218 1.79 4.28 -23.83
N THR A 219 0.69 3.65 -24.20
CA THR A 219 0.32 3.49 -25.61
C THR A 219 -0.33 4.77 -26.15
N SER A 220 -0.53 4.86 -27.46
CA SER A 220 -1.24 5.97 -28.10
C SER A 220 -2.77 5.81 -28.07
N VAL A 221 -3.30 4.73 -27.48
CA VAL A 221 -4.72 4.33 -27.60
C VAL A 221 -5.69 5.46 -27.26
N VAL A 222 -5.42 6.22 -26.19
CA VAL A 222 -6.27 7.33 -25.75
C VAL A 222 -6.31 8.41 -26.82
N THR A 223 -5.12 8.87 -27.24
CA THR A 223 -5.00 9.93 -28.25
C THR A 223 -5.55 9.51 -29.61
N ASP A 224 -5.38 8.24 -30.01
CA ASP A 224 -5.87 7.75 -31.30
C ASP A 224 -7.38 7.54 -31.31
N ALA A 225 -7.97 7.12 -30.18
CA ALA A 225 -9.42 7.06 -30.01
C ALA A 225 -10.04 8.46 -30.07
N HIS A 226 -9.45 9.44 -29.38
CA HIS A 226 -9.90 10.83 -29.43
C HIS A 226 -9.83 11.42 -30.85
N LYS A 227 -8.77 11.12 -31.61
CA LYS A 227 -8.65 11.58 -33.02
C LYS A 227 -9.79 11.10 -33.91
N VAL A 228 -10.36 9.92 -33.65
CA VAL A 228 -11.54 9.41 -34.37
C VAL A 228 -12.87 9.74 -33.68
N GLY A 229 -12.83 10.56 -32.62
CA GLY A 229 -14.00 11.01 -31.86
C GLY A 229 -14.64 9.93 -30.99
N LEU A 230 -13.86 8.97 -30.49
CA LEU A 230 -14.29 8.01 -29.47
C LEU A 230 -13.88 8.51 -28.08
N GLU A 231 -14.82 8.53 -27.14
CA GLU A 231 -14.52 8.70 -25.70
C GLU A 231 -13.79 7.46 -25.16
N VAL A 232 -12.96 7.62 -24.14
CA VAL A 232 -12.15 6.55 -23.54
C VAL A 232 -12.41 6.48 -22.05
N PHE A 233 -12.94 5.36 -21.60
CA PHE A 233 -13.15 5.04 -20.19
C PHE A 233 -12.16 3.95 -19.79
N ALA A 234 -11.38 4.16 -18.73
CA ALA A 234 -10.42 3.17 -18.27
C ALA A 234 -11.03 2.29 -17.15
N SER A 235 -10.80 0.98 -17.16
CA SER A 235 -11.34 0.04 -16.16
C SER A 235 -10.25 -0.63 -15.32
N ASP A 236 -10.70 -1.44 -14.36
CA ASP A 236 -9.88 -2.29 -13.49
C ASP A 236 -9.08 -1.49 -12.44
N PHE A 237 -9.70 -0.43 -11.94
CA PHE A 237 -9.23 0.30 -10.77
C PHE A 237 -9.84 -0.25 -9.49
N ALA A 238 -8.98 -0.56 -8.54
CA ALA A 238 -9.35 -1.04 -7.21
C ALA A 238 -8.24 -0.65 -6.23
N ASN A 239 -8.62 -0.05 -5.09
CA ASN A 239 -7.66 0.41 -4.08
C ASN A 239 -7.04 -0.76 -3.30
N ASP A 240 -7.73 -1.90 -3.27
CA ASP A 240 -7.35 -3.12 -2.57
C ASP A 240 -6.63 -4.14 -3.48
N ALA A 241 -6.15 -3.69 -4.64
CA ALA A 241 -5.36 -4.50 -5.57
C ALA A 241 -3.87 -4.14 -5.54
N VAL A 242 -3.04 -5.11 -5.90
CA VAL A 242 -1.61 -4.85 -6.17
C VAL A 242 -1.50 -4.00 -7.44
N ILE A 243 -0.99 -2.78 -7.31
CA ILE A 243 -0.73 -1.86 -8.42
C ILE A 243 0.77 -1.74 -8.71
N ALA A 244 1.14 -1.01 -9.77
CA ALA A 244 2.54 -0.85 -10.16
C ALA A 244 3.39 -0.21 -9.05
N TYR A 245 4.62 -0.69 -8.87
CA TYR A 245 5.56 -0.12 -7.88
C TYR A 245 5.89 1.35 -8.14
N ASN A 246 5.67 1.84 -9.36
CA ASN A 246 5.78 3.26 -9.71
C ASN A 246 4.84 4.16 -8.90
N TYR A 247 3.73 3.62 -8.42
CA TYR A 247 2.75 4.33 -7.59
C TYR A 247 2.97 4.13 -6.11
N SER A 248 3.87 3.24 -5.69
CA SER A 248 4.09 2.91 -4.28
C SER A 248 2.81 2.55 -3.51
N TYR A 249 1.86 1.88 -4.20
CA TYR A 249 0.52 1.56 -3.69
C TYR A 249 -0.33 2.78 -3.31
N ASP A 250 -0.11 3.93 -3.94
CA ASP A 250 -0.98 5.11 -3.86
C ASP A 250 -2.00 5.08 -5.03
N PRO A 251 -3.29 4.75 -4.77
CA PRO A 251 -4.30 4.70 -5.82
C PRO A 251 -4.63 6.10 -6.37
N LEU A 252 -4.53 7.16 -5.56
CA LEU A 252 -4.77 8.53 -5.99
C LEU A 252 -3.73 8.93 -7.04
N ALA A 253 -2.45 8.60 -6.79
CA ALA A 253 -1.39 8.79 -7.77
C ALA A 253 -1.62 7.98 -9.06
N GLU A 254 -2.18 6.77 -8.96
CA GLU A 254 -2.59 5.98 -10.13
C GLU A 254 -3.66 6.71 -10.94
N TYR A 255 -4.79 7.12 -10.34
CA TYR A 255 -5.86 7.81 -11.07
C TYR A 255 -5.37 9.09 -11.75
N LEU A 256 -4.54 9.89 -11.08
CA LEU A 256 -3.95 11.10 -11.66
C LEU A 256 -3.13 10.80 -12.93
N LYS A 257 -2.51 9.62 -13.05
CA LYS A 257 -1.82 9.25 -14.31
C LYS A 257 -2.74 8.95 -15.48
N PHE A 258 -4.05 8.78 -15.26
CA PHE A 258 -5.01 8.57 -16.34
C PHE A 258 -5.77 9.86 -16.70
N VAL A 259 -5.90 10.81 -15.76
CA VAL A 259 -6.71 12.02 -15.95
C VAL A 259 -5.91 13.31 -16.05
N ASP A 260 -4.70 13.37 -15.46
CA ASP A 260 -3.90 14.60 -15.42
C ASP A 260 -2.39 14.31 -15.43
N ASN A 261 -1.90 13.75 -16.55
CA ASN A 261 -0.49 13.41 -16.74
C ASN A 261 0.27 14.35 -17.69
N GLY A 262 -0.42 15.32 -18.30
CA GLY A 262 0.13 16.27 -19.27
C GLY A 262 0.23 15.78 -20.73
N ASN A 263 0.05 14.49 -20.99
CA ASN A 263 0.11 13.88 -22.32
C ASN A 263 -1.29 13.53 -22.87
N PHE A 264 -2.17 13.01 -22.02
CA PHE A 264 -3.56 12.68 -22.35
C PHE A 264 -4.42 12.72 -21.08
N SER A 265 -5.73 12.72 -21.27
CA SER A 265 -6.72 12.44 -20.21
C SER A 265 -7.71 11.42 -20.74
N VAL A 266 -8.10 10.44 -19.95
CA VAL A 266 -9.29 9.63 -20.23
C VAL A 266 -10.55 10.45 -19.94
N ASP A 267 -11.68 10.05 -20.51
CA ASP A 267 -12.99 10.71 -20.33
C ASP A 267 -13.73 10.21 -19.06
N GLY A 268 -13.27 9.09 -18.49
CA GLY A 268 -13.75 8.59 -17.21
C GLY A 268 -13.06 7.29 -16.78
N VAL A 269 -13.39 6.83 -15.58
CA VAL A 269 -12.86 5.57 -15.03
C VAL A 269 -13.99 4.70 -14.48
N LEU A 270 -13.85 3.39 -14.60
CA LEU A 270 -14.67 2.38 -13.94
C LEU A 270 -13.87 1.83 -12.75
N THR A 271 -14.39 2.04 -11.54
CA THR A 271 -13.72 1.69 -10.28
C THR A 271 -14.68 1.03 -9.30
N ASP A 272 -14.12 0.23 -8.40
CA ASP A 272 -14.80 -0.30 -7.23
C ASP A 272 -14.84 0.71 -6.05
N PHE A 273 -14.04 1.78 -6.11
CA PHE A 273 -13.87 2.76 -5.02
C PHE A 273 -14.12 4.17 -5.54
N PRO A 274 -15.40 4.60 -5.73
CA PRO A 274 -15.74 5.86 -6.40
C PRO A 274 -15.25 7.13 -5.68
N ILE A 275 -15.01 7.07 -4.37
CA ILE A 275 -14.48 8.18 -3.56
C ILE A 275 -13.10 8.61 -4.08
N THR A 276 -12.21 7.66 -4.34
CA THR A 276 -10.82 7.96 -4.70
C THR A 276 -10.65 8.69 -6.05
N PRO A 277 -11.28 8.31 -7.17
CA PRO A 277 -11.23 9.14 -8.37
C PRO A 277 -12.05 10.42 -8.24
N ALA A 278 -13.09 10.48 -7.39
CA ALA A 278 -13.80 11.73 -7.13
C ALA A 278 -12.88 12.76 -6.45
N GLU A 279 -12.07 12.33 -5.48
CA GLU A 279 -10.99 13.13 -4.89
C GLU A 279 -9.93 13.48 -5.95
N ALA A 280 -9.38 12.46 -6.63
CA ALA A 280 -8.29 12.65 -7.58
C ALA A 280 -8.65 13.67 -8.68
N ILE A 281 -9.85 13.55 -9.26
CA ILE A 281 -10.34 14.45 -10.30
C ILE A 281 -10.79 15.78 -9.72
N GLY A 282 -11.59 15.77 -8.65
CA GLY A 282 -12.25 16.98 -8.13
C GLY A 282 -11.34 17.89 -7.32
N CYS A 283 -10.35 17.32 -6.62
CA CYS A 283 -9.50 18.05 -5.69
C CYS A 283 -8.02 18.07 -6.07
N TYR A 284 -7.53 17.03 -6.77
CA TYR A 284 -6.10 16.85 -7.02
C TYR A 284 -5.63 17.07 -8.45
N SER A 285 -6.55 17.10 -9.41
CA SER A 285 -6.22 17.43 -10.80
C SER A 285 -5.89 18.91 -10.94
N HIS A 286 -4.96 19.20 -11.84
CA HIS A 286 -4.50 20.53 -12.24
C HIS A 286 -3.98 21.40 -11.08
N ILE A 287 -3.52 20.78 -9.99
CA ILE A 287 -2.88 21.51 -8.88
C ILE A 287 -1.55 22.09 -9.38
N SER A 288 -1.42 23.42 -9.27
CA SER A 288 -0.14 24.09 -9.45
C SER A 288 0.86 23.65 -8.38
N LYS A 289 2.08 23.28 -8.79
CA LYS A 289 3.19 23.02 -7.86
C LYS A 289 3.46 24.18 -6.90
N ASN A 290 3.11 25.40 -7.30
CA ASN A 290 3.30 26.64 -6.55
C ASN A 290 2.03 27.12 -5.82
N SER A 291 0.99 26.30 -5.73
CA SER A 291 -0.19 26.65 -4.91
C SER A 291 0.24 26.80 -3.45
N SER A 292 0.05 27.99 -2.90
CA SER A 292 0.14 28.25 -1.46
C SER A 292 -1.05 27.55 -0.80
N GLY A 293 -0.86 26.27 -0.44
CA GLY A 293 -1.87 25.42 0.18
C GLY A 293 -2.33 25.91 1.56
N LEU A 294 -3.05 25.06 2.30
CA LEU A 294 -3.70 25.36 3.60
C LEU A 294 -2.78 25.91 4.71
N GLY A 295 -1.46 25.92 4.55
CA GLY A 295 -0.50 26.22 5.61
C GLY A 295 -0.40 25.14 6.71
N LYS A 296 -1.34 24.18 6.75
CA LYS A 296 -1.37 22.98 7.60
C LYS A 296 -1.77 21.74 6.77
N PRO A 297 -1.46 20.51 7.22
CA PRO A 297 -0.62 20.18 8.37
C PRO A 297 0.85 20.54 8.12
N VAL A 298 1.63 20.67 9.20
CA VAL A 298 3.08 20.58 9.13
C VAL A 298 3.45 19.17 8.69
N ILE A 299 4.35 19.05 7.72
CA ILE A 299 4.77 17.77 7.16
C ILE A 299 6.17 17.47 7.65
N ILE A 300 6.29 16.43 8.45
CA ILE A 300 7.55 15.91 8.96
C ILE A 300 7.77 14.56 8.29
N SER A 301 8.94 14.33 7.73
CA SER A 301 9.27 12.99 7.22
C SER A 301 9.37 11.99 8.36
N HIS A 302 9.15 10.70 8.06
CA HIS A 302 9.47 9.61 8.98
C HIS A 302 10.64 8.80 8.39
N ASN A 303 11.83 9.03 8.92
CA ASN A 303 13.11 8.54 8.43
C ASN A 303 13.41 8.99 6.99
N GLY A 304 13.01 10.21 6.61
CA GLY A 304 12.95 10.65 5.21
C GLY A 304 11.73 10.09 4.46
N ALA A 305 11.79 9.96 3.13
CA ALA A 305 10.74 9.30 2.34
C ALA A 305 10.90 7.78 2.42
N SER A 306 10.82 7.24 3.63
CA SER A 306 11.11 5.84 3.93
C SER A 306 10.13 4.88 3.23
N GLY A 307 8.95 5.36 2.83
CA GLY A 307 7.97 4.67 1.99
C GLY A 307 8.48 4.33 0.59
N ILE A 308 9.52 5.04 0.11
CA ILE A 308 10.09 4.91 -1.23
C ILE A 308 11.50 4.29 -1.20
N TYR A 309 12.34 4.73 -0.26
CA TYR A 309 13.73 4.30 -0.11
C TYR A 309 13.99 3.78 1.31
N PRO A 310 15.06 3.01 1.55
CA PRO A 310 15.49 2.70 2.91
C PRO A 310 15.63 3.97 3.76
N GLY A 311 15.02 3.97 4.95
CA GLY A 311 14.96 5.13 5.83
C GLY A 311 16.34 5.60 6.28
N CYS A 312 16.43 6.87 6.70
CA CYS A 312 17.66 7.50 7.19
C CYS A 312 18.84 7.49 6.18
N THR A 313 18.55 7.33 4.89
CA THR A 313 19.56 7.39 3.82
C THR A 313 19.54 8.72 3.09
N ASP A 314 20.64 9.03 2.41
CA ASP A 314 20.75 10.23 1.57
C ASP A 314 19.65 10.32 0.50
N LEU A 315 19.23 9.19 -0.09
CA LEU A 315 18.14 9.15 -1.06
C LEU A 315 16.78 9.41 -0.41
N ALA A 316 16.49 8.81 0.75
CA ALA A 316 15.25 9.04 1.48
C ALA A 316 15.09 10.53 1.86
N TYR A 317 16.16 11.18 2.34
CA TYR A 317 16.12 12.60 2.67
C TYR A 317 16.02 13.51 1.45
N LYS A 318 16.76 13.22 0.37
CA LYS A 318 16.62 13.95 -0.91
C LYS A 318 15.18 13.88 -1.44
N GLN A 319 14.56 12.71 -1.38
CA GLN A 319 13.19 12.51 -1.81
C GLN A 319 12.21 13.26 -0.90
N ALA A 320 12.34 13.18 0.43
CA ALA A 320 11.47 13.93 1.36
C ALA A 320 11.50 15.45 1.14
N VAL A 321 12.68 16.01 0.90
CA VAL A 321 12.83 17.43 0.54
C VAL A 321 12.14 17.74 -0.80
N SER A 322 12.36 16.90 -1.81
CA SER A 322 11.72 17.07 -3.13
C SER A 322 10.19 16.94 -3.06
N ASP A 323 9.70 16.13 -2.15
CA ASP A 323 8.28 15.88 -1.90
C ASP A 323 7.60 17.05 -1.18
N GLY A 324 8.39 17.97 -0.59
CA GLY A 324 7.89 19.16 0.09
C GLY A 324 7.60 18.95 1.58
N ALA A 325 8.37 18.09 2.25
CA ALA A 325 8.41 18.05 3.72
C ALA A 325 8.87 19.42 4.27
N ASP A 326 8.28 19.86 5.37
CA ASP A 326 8.72 21.07 6.07
C ASP A 326 9.88 20.76 7.02
N PHE A 327 9.85 19.57 7.62
CA PHE A 327 10.91 19.05 8.47
C PHE A 327 11.35 17.68 7.96
N ILE A 328 12.65 17.43 8.04
CA ILE A 328 13.18 16.07 7.97
C ILE A 328 13.67 15.62 9.34
N ASP A 329 13.51 14.35 9.63
CA ASP A 329 13.78 13.75 10.93
C ASP A 329 15.07 12.91 10.93
N CYS A 330 15.77 12.88 12.06
CA CYS A 330 16.91 11.99 12.28
C CYS A 330 16.76 11.36 13.67
N PRO A 331 16.34 10.09 13.76
CA PRO A 331 16.49 9.32 14.97
C PRO A 331 17.97 8.99 15.16
N VAL A 332 18.53 9.51 16.25
CA VAL A 332 19.97 9.44 16.50
C VAL A 332 20.30 8.14 17.21
N GLN A 333 21.20 7.37 16.60
CA GLN A 333 21.87 6.25 17.22
C GLN A 333 23.37 6.52 17.32
N MET A 334 24.07 5.72 18.14
CA MET A 334 25.50 5.85 18.38
C MET A 334 26.23 4.56 17.98
N THR A 335 27.37 4.72 17.30
CA THR A 335 28.27 3.62 16.94
C THR A 335 29.22 3.27 18.08
N GLN A 336 29.93 2.15 17.97
CA GLN A 336 30.92 1.71 18.96
C GLN A 336 32.03 2.75 19.19
N ASP A 337 32.43 3.45 18.14
CA ASP A 337 33.45 4.50 18.13
C ASP A 337 32.90 5.90 18.44
N GLY A 338 31.62 6.00 18.88
CA GLY A 338 31.02 7.24 19.38
C GLY A 338 30.52 8.19 18.29
N ILE A 339 30.40 7.74 17.04
CA ILE A 339 29.85 8.53 15.94
C ILE A 339 28.32 8.51 16.02
N LEU A 340 27.71 9.69 15.86
CA LEU A 340 26.26 9.84 15.80
C LEU A 340 25.77 9.61 14.36
N VAL A 341 24.79 8.72 14.21
CA VAL A 341 24.22 8.31 12.92
C VAL A 341 22.71 8.45 12.94
N CYS A 342 22.11 8.80 11.80
CA CYS A 342 20.67 8.72 11.62
C CYS A 342 20.32 7.26 11.28
N MET A 343 19.52 6.60 12.11
CA MET A 343 19.13 5.20 11.92
C MET A 343 17.76 4.97 12.56
N SER A 344 16.86 4.29 11.85
CA SER A 344 15.47 4.12 12.31
C SER A 344 15.36 3.20 13.54
N SER A 345 16.34 2.33 13.74
CA SER A 345 16.43 1.43 14.87
C SER A 345 17.83 1.36 15.46
N ILE A 346 17.92 1.10 16.77
CA ILE A 346 19.19 0.76 17.43
C ILE A 346 19.65 -0.66 17.07
N ASN A 347 18.72 -1.53 16.62
CA ASN A 347 19.00 -2.89 16.18
C ASN A 347 19.14 -2.94 14.66
N LEU A 348 20.38 -3.10 14.19
CA LEU A 348 20.75 -3.12 12.77
C LEU A 348 20.08 -4.26 11.99
N MET A 349 19.48 -5.26 12.66
CA MET A 349 18.76 -6.35 11.99
C MET A 349 17.45 -5.90 11.35
N GLU A 350 16.90 -4.76 11.76
CA GLU A 350 15.59 -4.28 11.31
C GLU A 350 15.67 -3.59 9.94
N ASP A 351 16.70 -2.78 9.72
CA ASP A 351 16.82 -1.89 8.57
C ASP A 351 18.16 -2.02 7.81
N THR A 352 18.94 -3.08 8.06
CA THR A 352 20.19 -3.33 7.32
C THR A 352 20.40 -4.80 6.92
N THR A 353 21.44 -5.05 6.12
CA THR A 353 21.87 -6.41 5.75
C THR A 353 22.79 -7.09 6.78
N VAL A 354 22.86 -6.62 8.03
CA VAL A 354 23.82 -7.12 9.04
C VAL A 354 23.74 -8.64 9.26
N THR A 355 22.54 -9.23 9.20
CA THR A 355 22.31 -10.67 9.38
C THR A 355 22.95 -11.54 8.30
N LYS A 356 23.27 -10.95 7.13
CA LYS A 356 23.94 -11.61 6.01
C LYS A 356 25.44 -11.28 5.91
N SER A 357 25.97 -10.57 6.90
CA SER A 357 27.37 -10.12 6.95
C SER A 357 28.21 -10.97 7.90
N LEU A 358 29.53 -10.71 7.93
CA LEU A 358 30.45 -11.33 8.88
C LEU A 358 30.15 -10.95 10.35
N PHE A 359 29.41 -9.87 10.57
CA PHE A 359 29.05 -9.36 11.89
C PHE A 359 27.89 -10.11 12.54
N ASN A 360 27.27 -11.08 11.86
CA ASN A 360 26.24 -11.95 12.45
C ASN A 360 26.73 -12.70 13.70
N THR A 361 28.06 -12.82 13.88
CA THR A 361 28.69 -13.39 15.07
C THR A 361 28.62 -12.48 16.32
N ARG A 362 28.24 -11.20 16.18
CA ARG A 362 28.08 -10.23 17.27
C ARG A 362 26.66 -10.16 17.85
N LEU A 363 25.81 -11.13 17.52
CA LEU A 363 24.44 -11.23 18.03
C LEU A 363 24.44 -11.33 19.56
N SER A 364 23.63 -10.50 20.23
CA SER A 364 23.51 -10.50 21.69
C SER A 364 22.10 -10.11 22.15
N THR A 365 21.72 -10.48 23.37
CA THR A 365 20.45 -10.05 23.99
C THR A 365 20.73 -8.93 24.98
N ILE A 366 20.00 -7.81 24.85
CA ILE A 366 20.09 -6.66 25.74
C ILE A 366 18.68 -6.35 26.24
N PRO A 367 18.28 -6.91 27.41
CA PRO A 367 16.92 -6.84 27.91
C PRO A 367 16.39 -5.42 28.12
N GLU A 368 17.27 -4.45 28.36
CA GLU A 368 16.93 -3.04 28.52
C GLU A 368 16.47 -2.39 27.19
N ILE A 369 16.81 -2.99 26.04
CA ILE A 369 16.39 -2.54 24.71
C ILE A 369 15.28 -3.46 24.16
N GLN A 370 15.53 -4.77 24.14
CA GLN A 370 14.60 -5.74 23.56
C GLN A 370 14.81 -7.15 24.14
N SER A 371 13.73 -7.96 24.12
CA SER A 371 13.73 -9.33 24.64
C SER A 371 14.36 -10.36 23.70
N THR A 372 14.49 -10.04 22.41
CA THR A 372 15.07 -10.92 21.38
C THR A 372 16.53 -10.55 21.09
N PRO A 373 17.36 -11.52 20.64
CA PRO A 373 18.73 -11.20 20.23
C PRO A 373 18.77 -10.20 19.07
N GLY A 374 19.71 -9.26 19.13
CA GLY A 374 19.93 -8.21 18.14
C GLY A 374 21.41 -7.96 17.87
N ILE A 375 21.70 -7.19 16.82
CA ILE A 375 23.04 -6.63 16.56
C ILE A 375 22.87 -5.14 16.57
N PHE A 376 23.45 -4.48 17.57
CA PHE A 376 23.13 -3.10 17.88
C PHE A 376 24.14 -2.13 17.26
N THR A 377 23.74 -0.89 17.00
CA THR A 377 24.62 0.14 16.41
C THR A 377 25.93 0.31 17.19
N PHE A 378 25.87 0.24 18.52
CA PHE A 378 27.03 0.35 19.40
C PHE A 378 27.92 -0.92 19.46
N ASN A 379 27.58 -1.98 18.72
CA ASN A 379 28.45 -3.15 18.56
C ASN A 379 29.41 -3.03 17.37
N LEU A 380 29.22 -2.04 16.49
CA LEU A 380 30.00 -1.85 15.27
C LEU A 380 30.59 -0.43 15.21
N THR A 381 31.79 -0.30 14.63
CA THR A 381 32.33 1.03 14.29
C THR A 381 31.56 1.64 13.11
N TRP A 382 31.70 2.95 12.90
CA TRP A 382 31.11 3.60 11.74
C TRP A 382 31.58 2.98 10.41
N GLU A 383 32.88 2.65 10.29
CA GLU A 383 33.44 1.99 9.10
C GLU A 383 32.80 0.61 8.85
N GLU A 384 32.56 -0.17 9.91
CA GLU A 384 31.88 -1.46 9.82
C GLU A 384 30.41 -1.29 9.37
N ILE A 385 29.69 -0.30 9.90
CA ILE A 385 28.31 0.02 9.48
C ILE A 385 28.27 0.46 8.02
N GLN A 386 29.23 1.28 7.57
CA GLN A 386 29.32 1.72 6.17
C GLN A 386 29.55 0.55 5.19
N SER A 387 30.08 -0.58 5.66
CA SER A 387 30.23 -1.79 4.84
C SER A 387 28.92 -2.58 4.63
N LEU A 388 27.89 -2.29 5.44
CA LEU A 388 26.55 -2.86 5.30
C LEU A 388 25.76 -2.16 4.20
N LYS A 389 24.60 -2.70 3.86
CA LYS A 389 23.61 -2.01 3.02
C LYS A 389 22.37 -1.67 3.84
N PRO A 390 21.80 -0.47 3.67
CA PRO A 390 20.48 -0.16 4.22
C PRO A 390 19.43 -1.07 3.57
N MET A 391 18.32 -1.30 4.24
CA MET A 391 17.24 -2.17 3.78
C MET A 391 15.89 -1.49 4.00
N ILE A 392 15.06 -1.47 2.96
CA ILE A 392 13.74 -0.84 3.02
C ILE A 392 12.79 -1.65 3.93
N SER A 393 12.04 -0.95 4.78
CA SER A 393 11.02 -1.57 5.63
C SER A 393 9.85 -2.11 4.80
N ASN A 394 9.29 -3.27 5.18
CA ASN A 394 8.17 -3.91 4.51
C ASN A 394 7.06 -4.24 5.53
N PRO A 395 6.37 -3.23 6.07
CA PRO A 395 5.45 -3.42 7.19
C PRO A 395 4.26 -4.35 6.86
N GLN A 396 3.86 -4.39 5.59
CA GLN A 396 2.72 -5.17 5.11
C GLN A 396 3.11 -6.42 4.31
N VAL A 397 4.32 -6.95 4.51
CA VAL A 397 4.82 -8.15 3.82
C VAL A 397 3.90 -9.37 4.00
N LYS A 398 3.21 -9.48 5.14
CA LYS A 398 2.23 -10.55 5.41
C LYS A 398 1.05 -10.55 4.43
N PHE A 399 0.75 -9.39 3.84
CA PHE A 399 -0.31 -9.20 2.84
C PHE A 399 0.22 -9.11 1.41
N ILE A 400 1.48 -9.51 1.18
CA ILE A 400 2.11 -9.48 -0.16
C ILE A 400 2.20 -8.05 -0.72
N LEU A 401 2.26 -7.05 0.17
CA LEU A 401 2.50 -5.65 -0.16
C LEU A 401 3.94 -5.28 0.23
N GLU A 402 4.88 -5.70 -0.61
CA GLU A 402 6.29 -5.34 -0.47
C GLU A 402 6.53 -3.93 -1.02
N ARG A 403 7.36 -3.10 -0.36
CA ARG A 403 7.86 -1.86 -0.97
C ARG A 403 8.74 -2.16 -2.17
N ASN A 404 8.94 -1.15 -3.03
CA ASN A 404 9.59 -1.28 -4.33
C ASN A 404 10.91 -2.10 -4.27
N PRO A 405 10.94 -3.32 -4.86
CA PRO A 405 12.10 -4.19 -4.78
C PRO A 405 13.37 -3.62 -5.43
N ARG A 406 13.24 -2.72 -6.42
CA ARG A 406 14.40 -2.08 -7.06
C ARG A 406 15.10 -1.06 -6.14
N TYR A 407 14.41 -0.57 -5.11
CA TYR A 407 14.98 0.33 -4.10
C TYR A 407 15.35 -0.37 -2.80
N LYS A 408 15.21 -1.70 -2.73
CA LYS A 408 15.41 -2.50 -1.52
C LYS A 408 16.64 -2.15 -0.69
N ASN A 409 17.77 -1.88 -1.35
CA ASN A 409 19.04 -1.55 -0.70
C ASN A 409 19.67 -0.25 -1.24
N ALA A 410 18.86 0.67 -1.74
CA ALA A 410 19.35 1.91 -2.33
C ALA A 410 19.73 2.95 -1.25
N GLY A 411 20.67 3.85 -1.59
CA GLY A 411 21.11 4.94 -0.72
C GLY A 411 22.31 4.58 0.16
N SER A 412 22.82 5.59 0.85
CA SER A 412 23.94 5.53 1.79
C SER A 412 23.52 6.01 3.18
N PHE A 413 24.04 5.35 4.22
CA PHE A 413 23.85 5.78 5.61
C PHE A 413 24.38 7.20 5.84
N MET A 414 23.75 7.93 6.77
CA MET A 414 24.14 9.30 7.10
C MET A 414 24.57 9.44 8.56
N THR A 415 25.69 10.14 8.79
CA THR A 415 26.00 10.67 10.12
C THR A 415 25.08 11.85 10.44
N LEU A 416 24.87 12.14 11.73
CA LEU A 416 24.11 13.32 12.14
C LEU A 416 24.73 14.60 11.55
N SER A 417 26.06 14.72 11.54
CA SER A 417 26.75 15.87 10.94
C SER A 417 26.47 16.02 9.44
N SER A 418 26.47 14.92 8.69
CA SER A 418 26.17 14.93 7.24
C SER A 418 24.70 15.28 6.98
N PHE A 419 23.79 14.79 7.82
CA PHE A 419 22.37 15.12 7.77
C PHE A 419 22.13 16.61 8.04
N LEU A 420 22.72 17.16 9.10
CA LEU A 420 22.59 18.57 9.47
C LEU A 420 23.17 19.50 8.39
N ALA A 421 24.31 19.13 7.79
CA ALA A 421 24.89 19.84 6.66
C ALA A 421 23.99 19.78 5.42
N PHE A 422 23.44 18.60 5.10
CA PHE A 422 22.49 18.44 4.01
C PHE A 422 21.24 19.30 4.21
N ALA A 423 20.65 19.29 5.40
CA ALA A 423 19.41 20.01 5.72
C ALA A 423 19.58 21.53 5.63
N LYS A 424 20.74 22.07 6.05
CA LYS A 424 21.03 23.50 6.09
C LYS A 424 20.94 24.19 4.73
N ASP A 425 21.26 23.46 3.67
CA ASP A 425 21.24 23.95 2.29
C ASP A 425 19.89 23.75 1.58
N LYS A 426 18.83 23.34 2.32
CA LYS A 426 17.49 23.07 1.77
C LYS A 426 16.45 24.04 2.29
N GLN A 427 15.40 24.21 1.49
CA GLN A 427 14.24 25.02 1.84
C GLN A 427 13.30 24.23 2.78
N LEU A 428 13.80 23.96 3.99
CA LEU A 428 13.06 23.33 5.08
C LEU A 428 12.71 24.39 6.12
N SER A 429 11.59 24.17 6.82
CA SER A 429 11.26 24.91 8.05
C SER A 429 12.15 24.49 9.21
N GLY A 430 12.70 23.26 9.21
CA GLY A 430 13.60 22.81 10.24
C GLY A 430 14.00 21.34 10.17
N VAL A 431 14.58 20.85 11.27
CA VAL A 431 14.92 19.45 11.49
C VAL A 431 14.32 18.94 12.79
N LEU A 432 13.93 17.65 12.80
CA LEU A 432 13.52 16.95 14.00
C LEU A 432 14.59 15.93 14.39
N ILE A 433 15.11 16.00 15.60
CA ILE A 433 16.12 15.06 16.11
C ILE A 433 15.48 14.23 17.22
N SER A 434 15.36 12.93 17.01
CA SER A 434 14.84 12.01 18.03
C SER A 434 15.99 11.39 18.83
N ILE A 435 15.85 11.37 20.15
CA ILE A 435 16.83 10.81 21.09
C ILE A 435 16.13 9.79 21.97
N GLU A 436 16.51 8.53 21.82
CA GLU A 436 15.99 7.40 22.59
C GLU A 436 17.13 6.68 23.33
N ASN A 437 16.80 5.84 24.32
CA ASN A 437 17.75 4.98 25.04
C ASN A 437 18.92 5.73 25.71
N ALA A 438 18.75 7.02 26.02
CA ALA A 438 19.85 7.88 26.48
C ALA A 438 20.47 7.43 27.81
N ALA A 439 19.65 6.99 28.77
CA ALA A 439 20.11 6.47 30.06
C ALA A 439 20.95 5.21 29.88
N PHE A 440 20.46 4.26 29.08
CA PHE A 440 21.17 3.02 28.76
C PHE A 440 22.54 3.28 28.12
N LEU A 441 22.60 4.15 27.09
CA LEU A 441 23.86 4.47 26.40
C LEU A 441 24.86 5.17 27.33
N ALA A 442 24.37 6.03 28.22
CA ALA A 442 25.18 6.70 29.23
C ALA A 442 25.82 5.71 30.21
N GLU A 443 25.09 4.73 30.71
CA GLU A 443 25.62 3.70 31.63
C GLU A 443 26.55 2.72 30.93
N ARG A 444 26.17 2.23 29.75
CA ARG A 444 26.90 1.16 29.07
C ARG A 444 28.17 1.64 28.39
N LEU A 445 28.12 2.78 27.73
CA LEU A 445 29.21 3.24 26.88
C LEU A 445 29.98 4.40 27.51
N ALA A 446 29.51 4.96 28.64
CA ALA A 446 30.03 6.19 29.21
C ALA A 446 30.01 7.36 28.20
N PHE A 447 28.96 7.44 27.38
CA PHE A 447 28.71 8.54 26.44
C PHE A 447 27.34 9.16 26.68
N SER A 448 27.27 10.49 26.79
CA SER A 448 25.99 11.18 26.79
C SER A 448 25.56 11.51 25.36
N VAL A 449 24.64 10.71 24.81
CA VAL A 449 24.03 10.98 23.50
C VAL A 449 23.39 12.37 23.45
N THR A 450 22.76 12.80 24.54
CA THR A 450 22.14 14.14 24.66
C THR A 450 23.18 15.26 24.50
N ASP A 451 24.29 15.20 25.24
CA ASP A 451 25.33 16.24 25.16
C ASP A 451 26.04 16.22 23.80
N ALA A 452 26.24 15.03 23.22
CA ALA A 452 26.82 14.85 21.90
C ALA A 452 25.93 15.44 20.79
N VAL A 453 24.61 15.22 20.85
CA VAL A 453 23.63 15.81 19.91
C VAL A 453 23.60 17.34 20.04
N ILE A 454 23.57 17.87 21.26
CA ILE A 454 23.60 19.32 21.51
C ILE A 454 24.88 19.94 20.92
N SER A 455 26.03 19.28 21.13
CA SER A 455 27.31 19.70 20.57
C SER A 455 27.29 19.66 19.03
N ALA A 456 26.83 18.57 18.42
CA ALA A 456 26.75 18.44 16.97
C ALA A 456 25.83 19.50 16.32
N LEU A 457 24.70 19.81 16.95
CA LEU A 457 23.80 20.89 16.51
C LEU A 457 24.48 22.26 16.63
N SER A 458 25.19 22.51 17.73
CA SER A 458 25.95 23.75 17.94
C SER A 458 27.06 23.91 16.90
N ASP A 459 27.86 22.87 16.67
CA ASP A 459 28.96 22.86 15.70
C ASP A 459 28.46 23.02 14.26
N SER A 460 27.26 22.52 13.97
CA SER A 460 26.59 22.71 12.67
C SER A 460 25.90 24.08 12.53
N GLY A 461 25.90 24.89 13.59
CA GLY A 461 25.38 26.26 13.62
C GLY A 461 23.87 26.38 13.84
N TYR A 462 23.21 25.35 14.39
CA TYR A 462 21.77 25.37 14.70
C TYR A 462 21.43 26.04 16.05
N ASN A 463 22.44 26.37 16.86
CA ASN A 463 22.29 27.01 18.18
C ASN A 463 21.73 28.45 18.15
N ASN A 464 21.88 29.17 17.03
CA ASN A 464 21.51 30.59 16.89
C ASN A 464 20.18 30.84 16.15
N GLN A 465 19.32 29.82 15.99
CA GLN A 465 18.02 29.92 15.30
C GLN A 465 18.11 30.63 13.94
N THR A 466 19.05 30.18 13.10
CA THR A 466 19.19 30.65 11.73
C THR A 466 18.18 29.95 10.83
N THR A 467 17.09 30.63 10.45
CA THR A 467 16.06 30.24 9.44
C THR A 467 15.35 28.88 9.58
N GLN A 468 15.95 27.89 10.23
CA GLN A 468 15.49 26.52 10.40
C GLN A 468 15.33 26.23 11.89
N GLU A 469 14.14 25.77 12.26
CA GLU A 469 13.80 25.35 13.62
C GLU A 469 14.45 23.98 13.94
N VAL A 470 14.81 23.76 15.20
CA VAL A 470 15.20 22.44 15.70
C VAL A 470 14.14 21.98 16.69
N ILE A 471 13.59 20.81 16.43
CA ILE A 471 12.70 20.08 17.33
C ILE A 471 13.47 18.88 17.89
N ILE A 472 13.56 18.79 19.21
CA ILE A 472 14.07 17.59 19.88
C ILE A 472 12.89 16.75 20.35
N GLN A 473 12.83 15.50 19.88
CA GLN A 473 11.79 14.54 20.23
C GLN A 473 12.36 13.44 21.13
N SER A 474 11.57 12.98 22.09
CA SER A 474 11.89 11.77 22.87
C SER A 474 10.64 11.20 23.54
N SER A 475 10.59 9.87 23.70
CA SER A 475 9.64 9.19 24.60
C SER A 475 10.03 9.32 26.08
N TYR A 476 11.29 9.71 26.36
CA TYR A 476 11.83 9.85 27.71
C TYR A 476 11.78 11.30 28.19
N SER A 477 11.00 11.57 29.24
CA SER A 477 10.84 12.93 29.77
C SER A 477 12.15 13.48 30.33
N SER A 478 13.00 12.60 30.88
CA SER A 478 14.33 12.90 31.40
C SER A 478 15.27 13.50 30.34
N VAL A 479 15.16 13.06 29.08
CA VAL A 479 15.92 13.60 27.93
C VAL A 479 15.47 15.03 27.64
N LEU A 480 14.17 15.26 27.51
CA LEU A 480 13.62 16.58 27.19
C LEU A 480 13.93 17.60 28.30
N VAL A 481 13.84 17.20 29.57
CA VAL A 481 14.21 18.06 30.70
C VAL A 481 15.68 18.47 30.62
N LYS A 482 16.61 17.54 30.33
CA LYS A 482 18.03 17.86 30.19
C LYS A 482 18.28 18.84 29.04
N VAL A 483 17.67 18.60 27.87
CA VAL A 483 17.80 19.48 26.69
C VAL A 483 17.23 20.88 26.97
N LYS A 484 16.10 20.98 27.68
CA LYS A 484 15.47 22.24 28.09
C LYS A 484 16.39 23.11 28.95
N GLN A 485 17.21 22.49 29.79
CA GLN A 485 18.13 23.20 30.69
C GLN A 485 19.34 23.79 29.95
N GLN A 486 19.74 23.20 28.82
CA GLN A 486 20.95 23.56 28.10
C GLN A 486 20.70 24.36 26.81
N THR A 487 19.48 24.30 26.26
CA THR A 487 19.17 24.83 24.93
C THR A 487 17.82 25.56 24.89
N LYS A 488 17.53 26.21 23.76
CA LYS A 488 16.24 26.87 23.47
C LYS A 488 15.48 26.18 22.32
N TYR A 489 15.81 24.92 22.03
CA TYR A 489 15.14 24.16 20.98
C TYR A 489 13.70 23.86 21.37
N LYS A 490 12.84 23.67 20.36
CA LYS A 490 11.47 23.20 20.58
C LYS A 490 11.55 21.73 21.01
N LEU A 491 10.69 21.35 21.94
CA LEU A 491 10.69 20.00 22.53
C LEU A 491 9.36 19.33 22.23
N GLN A 492 9.41 18.07 21.84
CA GLN A 492 8.26 17.23 21.53
C GLN A 492 8.33 15.95 22.35
N TYR A 493 7.32 15.71 23.19
CA TYR A 493 7.18 14.44 23.90
C TYR A 493 6.47 13.44 22.99
N MET A 494 7.06 12.27 22.82
CA MET A 494 6.53 11.22 21.96
C MET A 494 5.72 10.23 22.78
N VAL A 495 4.51 9.91 22.31
CA VAL A 495 3.67 8.85 22.86
C VAL A 495 3.60 7.76 21.81
N ASP A 496 4.22 6.61 22.10
CA ASP A 496 4.22 5.46 21.19
C ASP A 496 2.88 4.73 21.25
N GLU A 497 1.95 5.13 20.38
CA GLU A 497 0.73 4.37 20.11
C GLU A 497 0.70 3.89 18.67
N SER A 498 0.31 2.62 18.49
CA SER A 498 0.04 2.07 17.18
C SER A 498 -1.29 2.62 16.65
N ILE A 499 -1.26 3.78 16.00
CA ILE A 499 -2.41 4.32 15.28
C ILE A 499 -2.62 3.48 14.02
N HIS A 500 -3.84 2.96 13.82
CA HIS A 500 -4.14 2.17 12.63
C HIS A 500 -3.96 3.02 11.36
N PRO A 501 -3.17 2.56 10.37
CA PRO A 501 -2.75 3.36 9.21
C PRO A 501 -3.87 3.61 8.19
N TYR A 502 -5.10 3.16 8.46
CA TYR A 502 -6.23 3.22 7.54
C TYR A 502 -7.09 4.48 7.69
N VAL A 503 -6.70 5.40 8.58
CA VAL A 503 -7.42 6.66 8.78
C VAL A 503 -6.82 7.74 7.88
N GLU A 504 -7.67 8.38 7.08
CA GLU A 504 -7.28 9.39 6.12
C GLU A 504 -6.71 10.66 6.79
N VAL A 505 -5.73 11.31 6.16
CA VAL A 505 -5.10 12.57 6.64
C VAL A 505 -6.16 13.62 6.98
N THR A 506 -7.20 13.74 6.15
CA THR A 506 -8.35 14.63 6.35
C THR A 506 -9.02 14.42 7.70
N THR A 507 -9.20 13.17 8.12
CA THR A 507 -9.86 12.83 9.39
C THR A 507 -9.06 13.32 10.59
N PHE A 508 -7.73 13.23 10.56
CA PHE A 508 -6.90 13.75 11.65
C PHE A 508 -6.75 15.28 11.60
N VAL A 509 -6.55 15.85 10.42
CA VAL A 509 -6.30 17.30 10.28
C VAL A 509 -7.56 18.10 10.55
N GLU A 510 -8.67 17.75 9.92
CA GLU A 510 -9.93 18.49 10.06
C GLU A 510 -10.79 17.95 11.21
N GLY A 511 -10.85 16.63 11.37
CA GLY A 511 -11.68 16.00 12.42
C GLY A 511 -11.05 16.06 13.81
N ALA A 512 -9.78 15.66 13.96
CA ALA A 512 -9.08 15.66 15.24
C ALA A 512 -8.28 16.94 15.53
N GLY A 513 -8.05 17.79 14.52
CA GLY A 513 -7.37 19.07 14.68
C GLY A 513 -5.85 18.96 14.89
N VAL A 514 -5.19 17.92 14.35
CA VAL A 514 -3.73 17.77 14.50
C VAL A 514 -2.96 18.89 13.80
N ASP A 515 -1.86 19.36 14.41
CA ASP A 515 -1.03 20.44 13.83
C ASP A 515 -0.08 19.96 12.72
N GLY A 516 0.27 18.67 12.73
CA GLY A 516 1.24 18.09 11.82
C GLY A 516 1.12 16.58 11.69
N VAL A 517 1.75 16.04 10.65
CA VAL A 517 1.83 14.60 10.39
C VAL A 517 3.29 14.20 10.20
N ILE A 518 3.68 13.09 10.84
CA ILE A 518 4.97 12.41 10.62
C ILE A 518 4.68 11.22 9.69
N THR A 519 5.28 11.17 8.50
CA THR A 519 4.87 10.21 7.46
C THR A 519 6.01 9.64 6.62
N ASP A 520 5.88 8.36 6.25
CA ASP A 520 6.75 7.65 5.31
C ASP A 520 6.63 8.17 3.87
N PHE A 521 5.52 8.85 3.55
CA PHE A 521 5.21 9.41 2.23
C PHE A 521 4.94 10.92 2.29
N PRO A 522 5.98 11.77 2.47
CA PRO A 522 5.81 13.21 2.54
C PRO A 522 5.12 13.82 1.31
N GLY A 523 5.31 13.21 0.13
CA GLY A 523 4.70 13.68 -1.12
C GLY A 523 3.18 13.63 -1.08
N THR A 524 2.60 12.58 -0.48
CA THR A 524 1.14 12.44 -0.31
C THR A 524 0.60 13.49 0.64
N ALA A 525 1.26 13.73 1.79
CA ALA A 525 0.85 14.78 2.72
C ALA A 525 0.99 16.21 2.12
N SER A 526 2.02 16.42 1.31
CA SER A 526 2.27 17.68 0.60
C SER A 526 1.25 17.95 -0.51
N LEU A 527 0.80 16.89 -1.17
CA LEU A 527 -0.31 16.95 -2.12
C LEU A 527 -1.62 17.27 -1.40
N TYR A 528 -1.92 16.59 -0.28
CA TYR A 528 -3.08 16.89 0.59
C TYR A 528 -3.12 18.36 0.98
N ARG A 529 -2.01 18.93 1.49
CA ARG A 529 -1.96 20.34 1.90
C ARG A 529 -2.28 21.33 0.77
N ARG A 530 -2.03 20.94 -0.48
CA ARG A 530 -2.24 21.76 -1.69
C ARG A 530 -3.54 21.43 -2.41
N ASN A 531 -4.39 20.58 -1.84
CA ASN A 531 -5.60 20.12 -2.52
C ASN A 531 -6.53 21.30 -2.84
N GLY A 532 -7.17 21.25 -4.02
CA GLY A 532 -8.05 22.31 -4.51
C GLY A 532 -9.37 22.44 -3.74
N CYS A 533 -9.72 21.44 -2.93
CA CYS A 533 -10.96 21.41 -2.15
C CYS A 533 -10.82 22.01 -0.75
N ALA A 534 -9.59 22.28 -0.33
CA ALA A 534 -9.22 22.57 1.05
C ALA A 534 -9.83 23.85 1.65
N ASN A 535 -10.29 24.78 0.81
CA ASN A 535 -10.83 26.07 1.23
C ASN A 535 -12.27 26.30 0.74
N LEU A 536 -13.00 25.23 0.42
CA LEU A 536 -14.35 25.33 -0.12
C LEU A 536 -15.42 25.59 0.96
N GLY A 537 -15.09 25.41 2.25
CA GLY A 537 -16.02 25.64 3.36
C GLY A 537 -17.30 24.82 3.20
N ASN A 538 -18.45 25.47 3.15
CA ASN A 538 -19.74 24.79 2.94
C ASN A 538 -19.87 24.14 1.54
N ASN A 539 -18.95 24.43 0.61
CA ASN A 539 -18.90 23.79 -0.70
C ASN A 539 -17.89 22.63 -0.75
N THR A 540 -17.28 22.25 0.38
CA THR A 540 -16.39 21.08 0.45
C THR A 540 -17.18 19.84 0.04
N PRO A 541 -16.71 19.06 -0.93
CA PRO A 541 -17.39 17.84 -1.36
C PRO A 541 -17.48 16.82 -0.23
N ILE A 542 -18.56 16.02 -0.22
CA ILE A 542 -18.80 14.98 0.81
C ILE A 542 -17.64 13.98 0.91
N TYR A 543 -16.97 13.70 -0.21
CA TYR A 543 -15.80 12.78 -0.23
C TYR A 543 -14.53 13.40 0.36
N MET A 544 -14.54 14.68 0.75
CA MET A 544 -13.48 15.34 1.53
C MET A 544 -13.93 15.57 2.99
N GLU A 545 -15.09 15.06 3.42
CA GLU A 545 -15.48 15.14 4.81
C GLU A 545 -14.73 14.10 5.66
N PRO A 546 -14.38 14.41 6.93
CA PRO A 546 -13.84 13.43 7.86
C PRO A 546 -14.72 12.17 7.95
N VAL A 547 -14.09 11.01 8.13
CA VAL A 547 -14.79 9.73 8.21
C VAL A 547 -15.85 9.78 9.31
N GLN A 548 -17.12 9.55 8.92
CA GLN A 548 -18.25 9.53 9.83
C GLN A 548 -18.33 8.20 10.58
N VAL A 549 -18.58 8.27 11.89
CA VAL A 549 -18.83 7.08 12.73
C VAL A 549 -20.24 6.57 12.43
N GLY A 550 -20.41 5.28 12.09
CA GLY A 550 -21.77 4.72 11.91
C GLY A 550 -21.90 3.44 11.10
N LEU A 551 -20.86 2.96 10.40
CA LEU A 551 -20.94 1.73 9.60
C LEU A 551 -21.26 0.47 10.42
N ILE A 552 -21.01 0.48 11.75
CA ILE A 552 -21.41 -0.59 12.67
C ILE A 552 -22.93 -0.80 12.65
N GLY A 553 -23.74 0.25 12.47
CA GLY A 553 -25.20 0.10 12.39
C GLY A 553 -25.70 -0.66 11.16
N LEU A 554 -24.82 -0.93 10.17
CA LEU A 554 -25.14 -1.63 8.93
C LEU A 554 -24.73 -3.10 8.92
N ILE A 555 -23.99 -3.56 9.94
CA ILE A 555 -23.58 -4.97 10.05
C ILE A 555 -24.58 -5.76 10.90
N ASN A 556 -24.62 -7.08 10.70
CA ASN A 556 -25.46 -7.95 11.50
C ASN A 556 -25.03 -7.89 12.99
N PRO A 557 -25.92 -7.58 13.95
CA PRO A 557 -25.54 -7.45 15.36
C PRO A 557 -24.87 -8.69 15.96
N LYS A 558 -25.07 -9.88 15.36
CA LYS A 558 -24.45 -11.12 15.81
C LYS A 558 -22.96 -11.25 15.45
N VAL A 559 -22.44 -10.40 14.57
CA VAL A 559 -21.03 -10.41 14.12
C VAL A 559 -20.29 -9.12 14.50
N GLU A 560 -20.89 -8.28 15.35
CA GLU A 560 -20.23 -7.09 15.89
C GLU A 560 -19.01 -7.49 16.72
N PRO A 561 -17.84 -6.86 16.49
CA PRO A 561 -16.69 -7.07 17.36
C PRO A 561 -16.99 -6.48 18.75
N PRO A 562 -16.45 -7.05 19.84
CA PRO A 562 -16.58 -6.46 21.16
C PRO A 562 -16.00 -5.04 21.16
N ALA A 563 -16.67 -4.12 21.85
CA ALA A 563 -16.19 -2.76 22.01
C ALA A 563 -14.80 -2.76 22.68
N LEU A 564 -13.84 -2.06 22.10
CA LEU A 564 -12.55 -1.82 22.73
C LEU A 564 -12.76 -0.95 23.98
N ALA A 565 -12.02 -1.24 25.05
CA ALA A 565 -12.02 -0.38 26.22
C ALA A 565 -11.49 1.02 25.84
N PRO A 566 -12.04 2.09 26.41
CA PRO A 566 -11.46 3.43 26.22
C PRO A 566 -9.98 3.43 26.62
N LEU A 567 -9.14 4.12 25.84
CA LEU A 567 -7.76 4.33 26.23
C LEU A 567 -7.70 5.13 27.55
N PRO A 568 -6.82 4.75 28.49
CA PRO A 568 -6.63 5.50 29.72
C PRO A 568 -6.10 6.90 29.41
N VAL A 569 -6.54 7.89 30.19
CA VAL A 569 -6.02 9.26 30.10
C VAL A 569 -4.62 9.29 30.72
N LEU A 570 -3.62 9.78 29.98
CA LEU A 570 -2.26 9.97 30.49
C LEU A 570 -2.26 10.89 31.71
N ASP A 571 -1.66 10.45 32.81
CA ASP A 571 -1.44 11.26 34.00
C ASP A 571 0.05 11.61 34.21
N LEU A 572 0.35 12.43 35.22
CA LEU A 572 1.72 12.84 35.50
C LEU A 572 2.62 11.67 35.90
N ALA A 573 2.07 10.66 36.59
CA ALA A 573 2.84 9.51 37.06
C ALA A 573 3.27 8.61 35.90
N ASP A 574 2.50 8.57 34.81
CA ASP A 574 2.84 7.83 33.58
C ASP A 574 4.09 8.37 32.86
N VAL A 575 4.51 9.61 33.15
CA VAL A 575 5.57 10.33 32.41
C VAL A 575 6.81 10.63 33.27
N VAL A 576 6.74 10.45 34.59
CA VAL A 576 7.85 10.78 35.51
C VAL A 576 8.89 9.66 35.55
N GLU A 577 10.10 10.00 35.12
CA GLU A 577 11.25 9.08 35.10
C GLU A 577 12.39 9.56 36.01
N PRO A 578 13.30 8.65 36.42
CA PRO A 578 14.56 9.03 37.06
C PRO A 578 15.41 9.98 36.19
N PRO A 579 16.24 10.86 36.79
CA PRO A 579 17.16 11.70 36.04
C PRO A 579 18.22 10.86 35.31
N LEU A 580 18.72 11.38 34.18
CA LEU A 580 19.78 10.73 33.41
C LEU A 580 21.04 10.53 34.27
N PRO A 581 21.73 9.38 34.12
CA PRO A 581 22.95 9.09 34.88
C PRO A 581 24.10 10.03 34.49
N PRO A 582 24.99 10.37 35.44
CA PRO A 582 26.13 11.24 35.17
C PRO A 582 27.18 10.52 34.33
N VAL A 583 27.71 11.20 33.30
CA VAL A 583 28.73 10.66 32.39
C VAL A 583 29.99 11.53 32.44
N ALA A 584 31.17 10.91 32.50
CA ALA A 584 32.45 11.61 32.37
C ALA A 584 32.74 11.88 30.88
N VAL A 585 32.98 13.14 30.51
CA VAL A 585 33.27 13.54 29.11
C VAL A 585 34.61 12.94 28.66
N LYS A 586 34.59 12.06 27.65
CA LYS A 586 35.80 11.61 26.96
C LYS A 586 36.09 12.58 25.78
N PRO A 587 37.33 13.05 25.57
CA PRO A 587 37.62 14.03 24.51
C PRO A 587 37.34 13.46 23.11
N PRO A 588 36.91 14.28 22.14
CA PRO A 588 36.73 13.84 20.75
C PRO A 588 38.07 13.41 20.14
N THR A 589 38.08 12.29 19.44
CA THR A 589 39.25 11.78 18.70
C THR A 589 39.48 12.64 17.45
N PRO A 590 40.66 13.27 17.24
CA PRO A 590 40.93 14.05 16.04
C PRO A 590 41.07 13.15 14.80
N GLY A 591 40.52 13.61 13.67
CA GLY A 591 40.56 12.95 12.37
C GLY A 591 41.98 12.60 11.90
N GLY A 592 42.09 11.48 11.19
CA GLY A 592 43.35 10.82 10.85
C GLY A 592 44.32 11.66 10.02
N SER A 593 45.58 11.65 10.44
CA SER A 593 46.74 11.96 9.61
C SER A 593 47.79 10.85 9.75
N THR A 594 48.20 10.29 8.62
CA THR A 594 49.10 9.15 8.42
C THR A 594 50.55 9.44 8.82
N THR A 595 51.16 8.59 9.66
CA THR A 595 52.63 8.38 9.71
C THR A 595 52.97 6.97 10.27
N PRO A 596 54.09 6.32 9.85
CA PRO A 596 54.29 4.86 9.92
C PRO A 596 54.89 4.35 11.26
N PRO A 597 54.87 3.01 11.51
CA PRO A 597 55.15 2.45 12.82
C PRO A 597 56.65 2.21 13.06
N PRO A 598 57.11 2.16 14.33
CA PRO A 598 58.37 1.52 14.67
C PRO A 598 58.15 0.05 15.10
N SER A 599 59.07 -0.78 14.64
CA SER A 599 59.23 -2.21 14.93
C SER A 599 59.95 -2.49 16.26
N SER A 600 59.53 -3.52 17.02
CA SER A 600 60.37 -4.69 17.45
C SER A 600 59.83 -5.46 18.70
N THR A 601 59.37 -6.71 18.45
CA THR A 601 59.75 -8.03 19.01
C THR A 601 59.87 -8.32 20.56
N PRO A 602 59.89 -9.61 21.02
CA PRO A 602 58.82 -10.19 21.87
C PRO A 602 59.31 -10.80 23.19
N SER A 603 58.38 -11.06 24.12
CA SER A 603 58.51 -12.03 25.23
C SER A 603 57.11 -12.24 25.82
N GLY A 604 56.68 -13.37 26.36
CA GLY A 604 57.19 -14.72 26.58
C GLY A 604 55.96 -15.51 27.07
N GLY A 605 55.84 -16.78 26.70
CA GLY A 605 54.59 -17.54 26.84
C GLY A 605 54.16 -17.82 28.28
N ASN A 606 52.89 -18.25 28.41
CA ASN A 606 52.57 -19.45 29.16
C ASN A 606 51.25 -20.07 28.66
N GLN A 607 51.34 -21.37 28.43
CA GLN A 607 50.25 -22.29 28.09
C GLN A 607 49.34 -22.52 29.30
N CYS A 608 48.06 -22.85 29.05
CA CYS A 608 47.38 -24.03 29.60
C CYS A 608 45.90 -24.05 29.17
N THR A 609 45.57 -24.89 28.18
CA THR A 609 44.79 -26.15 28.31
C THR A 609 43.28 -25.98 28.44
N VAL A 610 42.63 -26.27 27.32
CA VAL A 610 41.20 -26.60 27.15
C VAL A 610 40.90 -27.97 27.76
N PRO A 611 39.67 -28.20 28.26
CA PRO A 611 39.05 -29.49 27.99
C PRO A 611 37.68 -29.34 27.31
N LEU A 612 37.57 -30.03 26.17
CA LEU A 612 36.32 -30.46 25.55
C LEU A 612 35.55 -31.34 26.55
N ILE A 613 34.26 -31.07 26.76
CA ILE A 613 33.30 -32.11 27.17
C ILE A 613 32.08 -32.03 26.25
N LEU A 614 31.71 -33.21 25.74
CA LEU A 614 30.67 -33.50 24.76
C LEU A 614 29.24 -33.32 25.29
N ILE A 615 28.44 -32.67 24.45
CA ILE A 615 27.04 -32.92 24.06
C ILE A 615 26.23 -33.91 24.91
N SER A 616 25.07 -33.45 25.38
CA SER A 616 23.85 -34.27 25.46
C SER A 616 22.63 -33.40 25.16
N VAL A 617 21.95 -33.75 24.06
CA VAL A 617 20.71 -33.16 23.55
C VAL A 617 19.54 -33.70 24.38
N ALA A 618 18.67 -32.81 24.87
CA ALA A 618 17.32 -33.17 25.30
C ALA A 618 16.33 -32.15 24.72
N VAL A 619 15.63 -32.62 23.67
CA VAL A 619 14.47 -31.99 23.04
C VAL A 619 13.26 -32.21 23.94
N ILE A 620 12.56 -31.15 24.35
CA ILE A 620 11.16 -31.26 24.77
C ILE A 620 10.35 -30.11 24.14
N LEU A 621 9.37 -30.52 23.34
CA LEU A 621 8.29 -29.73 22.75
C LEU A 621 7.42 -29.09 23.84
N GLY A 622 6.92 -27.88 23.56
CA GLY A 622 5.88 -27.24 24.36
C GLY A 622 5.27 -26.03 23.66
N SER A 623 4.76 -26.21 22.43
CA SER A 623 3.91 -25.21 21.77
C SER A 623 2.47 -25.70 21.83
N LEU A 624 1.59 -25.02 22.58
CA LEU A 624 0.13 -24.96 22.39
C LEU A 624 -0.54 -24.14 23.49
N ILE A 625 -1.54 -23.34 23.08
CA ILE A 625 -2.55 -22.59 23.89
C ILE A 625 -2.04 -21.21 24.33
N PHE A 626 -2.58 -20.06 23.90
CA PHE A 626 -3.99 -19.59 23.85
C PHE A 626 -4.24 -18.82 22.53
N ILE A 627 -5.24 -19.24 21.72
CA ILE A 627 -6.62 -18.69 21.59
C ILE A 627 -6.63 -17.22 21.17
#